data_AF-A0A8X7TY14-F1
#
_entry.id   AF-A0A8X7TY14-F1
#
_cell.length_a   1.000
_cell.length_b   1.000
_cell.length_c   1.000
_cell.angle_alpha   90.00
_cell.angle_beta   90.00
_cell.angle_gamma   90.00
#
_symmetry.space_group_name_H-M   'P 1'
#
loop_
_entity.id
_entity.type
_entity.pdbx_description
1 polymer ?
#
loop_
_entity_poly.entity_id
_entity_poly.type
_entity_poly.pdbx_seq_one_letter_code
_entity_poly.pdbx_strand_id
1 'polypeptide(L)'
;MAEMESLDPEGIDSVRMTWNVWPRNKVETSKCVVPVVTCISPIRYHRDIQSVPYAPLRCRTCSAALNPFARDDFSAKIWIPKWSLEGG
;
A
#
# COMPACT_ATOMS: atom_id res chain seq x y z
N MET A 1 16.18 -5.77 -26.41
CA MET A 1 15.20 -4.71 -26.15
C MET A 1 14.08 -5.40 -25.40
N ALA A 2 14.02 -5.24 -24.07
CA ALA A 2 13.05 -5.97 -23.27
C ALA A 2 11.67 -5.33 -23.49
N GLU A 3 10.77 -6.09 -24.09
CA GLU A 3 9.33 -5.82 -24.02
C GLU A 3 8.93 -5.80 -22.55
N MET A 4 8.79 -4.60 -21.98
CA MET A 4 7.94 -4.42 -20.82
C MET A 4 6.54 -4.17 -21.38
N GLU A 5 5.69 -5.17 -21.27
CA GLU A 5 4.25 -4.94 -21.32
C GLU A 5 3.69 -5.43 -19.99
N SER A 6 3.68 -4.54 -19.00
CA SER A 6 2.76 -4.74 -17.88
C SER A 6 1.38 -4.37 -18.44
N LEU A 7 0.63 -5.39 -18.85
CA LEU A 7 -0.71 -5.26 -19.46
C LEU A 7 -1.70 -4.50 -18.58
N ASP A 8 -1.38 -4.32 -17.30
CA ASP A 8 -2.01 -3.35 -16.43
C ASP A 8 -0.92 -2.56 -15.67
N PRO A 9 -0.76 -1.26 -15.94
CA PRO A 9 0.24 -0.42 -15.28
C PRO A 9 -0.17 0.04 -13.86
N GLU A 10 -1.39 -0.27 -13.41
CA GLU A 10 -1.92 0.09 -12.07
C GLU A 10 -2.04 -1.12 -11.15
N GLY A 11 -1.91 -2.33 -11.70
CA GLY A 11 -1.92 -3.59 -10.96
C GLY A 11 -3.28 -3.95 -10.36
N ILE A 12 -3.23 -4.86 -9.39
CA ILE A 12 -4.40 -5.31 -8.62
C ILE A 12 -4.94 -4.17 -7.75
N ASP A 13 -4.05 -3.38 -7.16
CA ASP A 13 -4.34 -2.31 -6.22
C ASP A 13 -4.84 -1.02 -6.87
N SER A 14 -4.76 -0.91 -8.21
CA SER A 14 -5.26 0.25 -8.96
C SER A 14 -4.58 1.56 -8.53
N VAL A 15 -3.29 1.46 -8.22
CA VAL A 15 -2.44 2.55 -7.76
C VAL A 15 -1.34 2.78 -8.78
N ARG A 16 -1.19 4.03 -9.23
CA ARG A 16 -0.06 4.46 -10.04
C ARG A 16 0.68 5.59 -9.34
N MET A 17 1.97 5.38 -9.09
CA MET A 17 2.85 6.42 -8.55
C MET A 17 3.72 7.02 -9.65
N THR A 18 4.06 8.31 -9.52
CA THR A 18 5.09 8.95 -10.37
C THR A 18 6.46 8.31 -10.13
N TRP A 19 6.72 7.85 -8.91
CA TRP A 19 7.93 7.15 -8.50
C TRP A 19 7.57 5.91 -7.67
N ASN A 20 7.86 4.71 -8.19
CA ASN A 20 7.69 3.45 -7.45
C ASN A 20 8.80 3.19 -6.41
N VAL A 21 9.90 3.94 -6.51
CA VAL A 21 10.97 3.96 -5.52
C VAL A 21 11.14 5.38 -5.05
N TRP A 22 10.93 5.60 -3.75
CA TRP A 22 10.93 6.94 -3.20
C TRP A 22 12.34 7.43 -2.91
N PRO A 23 12.61 8.74 -3.07
CA PRO A 23 13.84 9.35 -2.58
C PRO A 23 13.96 9.15 -1.06
N ARG A 24 15.18 8.86 -0.58
CA ARG A 24 15.40 8.46 0.83
C ARG A 24 15.27 9.62 1.81
N ASN A 25 15.49 10.85 1.36
CA ASN A 25 15.45 12.06 2.18
C ASN A 25 14.89 13.26 1.41
N LYS A 26 14.55 14.32 2.16
CA LYS A 26 13.96 15.55 1.61
C LYS A 26 14.85 16.26 0.58
N VAL A 27 16.18 16.19 0.73
CA VAL A 27 17.12 16.86 -0.20
C VAL A 27 17.08 16.20 -1.57
N GLU A 28 17.02 14.87 -1.61
CA GLU A 28 16.84 14.11 -2.85
C GLU A 28 15.47 14.39 -3.46
N THR A 29 14.41 14.47 -2.64
CA THR A 29 13.06 14.84 -3.11
C THR A 29 13.03 16.21 -3.77
N SER A 30 13.71 17.21 -3.20
CA SER A 30 13.75 18.57 -3.78
C SER A 30 14.46 18.65 -5.13
N LYS A 31 15.24 17.62 -5.51
CA LYS A 31 15.88 17.52 -6.83
C LYS A 31 14.97 16.86 -7.87
N CYS A 32 13.90 16.20 -7.45
CA CYS A 32 12.94 15.58 -8.36
C CYS A 32 12.08 16.67 -9.01
N VAL A 33 12.24 16.86 -10.33
CA VAL A 33 11.40 17.78 -11.12
C VAL A 33 9.93 17.35 -11.08
N VAL A 34 9.69 16.03 -11.12
CA VAL A 34 8.36 15.44 -10.98
C VAL A 34 8.11 15.14 -9.50
N PRO A 35 7.04 15.69 -8.89
CA PRO A 35 6.73 15.42 -7.49
C PRO A 35 6.32 13.97 -7.27
N VAL A 36 6.47 13.49 -6.03
CA VAL A 36 5.92 12.20 -5.58
C VAL A 36 4.41 12.35 -5.46
N VAL A 37 3.68 11.75 -6.41
CA VAL A 37 2.22 11.82 -6.53
C VAL A 37 1.69 10.44 -6.86
N THR A 38 0.47 10.18 -6.41
CA THR A 38 -0.23 8.92 -6.63
C THR A 38 -1.60 9.18 -7.22
N CYS A 39 -1.94 8.45 -8.28
CA CYS A 39 -3.30 8.34 -8.80
C CYS A 39 -3.90 7.02 -8.32
N ILE A 40 -5.12 7.08 -7.76
CA ILE A 40 -5.80 5.93 -7.17
C ILE A 40 -7.22 5.87 -7.73
N SER A 41 -7.66 4.66 -8.09
CA SER A 41 -9.05 4.36 -8.45
C SER A 41 -9.69 3.49 -7.36
N PRO A 42 -10.32 4.07 -6.32
CA PRO A 42 -10.73 3.32 -5.12
C PRO A 42 -11.82 2.27 -5.37
N ILE A 43 -12.64 2.49 -6.41
CA ILE A 43 -13.76 1.62 -6.80
C ILE A 43 -13.47 1.01 -8.17
N ARG A 44 -12.26 0.45 -8.35
CA ARG A 44 -11.93 -0.34 -9.54
C ARG A 44 -12.22 -1.82 -9.26
N TYR A 45 -12.96 -2.44 -10.16
CA TYR A 45 -13.17 -3.88 -10.14
C TYR A 45 -11.89 -4.61 -10.56
N HIS A 46 -11.52 -5.67 -9.83
CA HIS A 46 -10.45 -6.59 -10.21
C HIS A 46 -10.87 -8.02 -9.89
N ARG A 47 -10.61 -8.97 -10.79
CA ARG A 47 -11.07 -10.37 -10.65
C ARG A 47 -10.49 -11.05 -9.40
N ASP A 48 -9.27 -10.68 -9.04
CA ASP A 48 -8.56 -11.23 -7.88
C ASP A 48 -8.96 -10.57 -6.55
N ILE A 49 -9.70 -9.45 -6.59
CA ILE A 49 -10.23 -8.81 -5.38
C ILE A 49 -11.55 -9.47 -5.01
N GLN A 50 -11.55 -10.23 -3.92
CA GLN A 50 -12.73 -10.89 -3.40
C GLN A 50 -13.44 -10.03 -2.35
N SER A 51 -14.78 -10.05 -2.39
CA SER A 51 -15.59 -9.49 -1.30
C SER A 51 -15.68 -10.49 -0.16
N VAL A 52 -15.37 -10.05 1.05
CA VAL A 52 -15.45 -10.87 2.26
C VAL A 52 -16.76 -10.58 3.02
N PRO A 53 -17.43 -11.59 3.61
CA PRO A 53 -18.74 -11.43 4.25
C PRO A 53 -18.65 -10.93 5.71
N TYR A 54 -17.68 -10.07 6.02
CA TYR A 54 -17.48 -9.52 7.36
C TYR A 54 -16.93 -8.10 7.33
N ALA A 55 -17.14 -7.35 8.41
CA ALA A 55 -16.64 -6.00 8.53
C ALA A 55 -15.10 -5.98 8.68
N PRO A 56 -14.39 -4.96 8.16
CA PRO A 56 -12.93 -4.87 8.26
C PRO A 56 -12.45 -4.93 9.71
N LEU A 57 -11.43 -5.76 9.98
CA LEU A 57 -10.76 -5.81 11.27
C LEU A 57 -9.94 -4.53 11.46
N ARG A 58 -10.28 -3.72 12.47
CA ARG A 58 -9.60 -2.44 12.73
C ARG A 58 -8.69 -2.53 13.95
N CYS A 59 -7.54 -1.89 13.86
CA CYS A 59 -6.67 -1.67 15.00
C CYS A 59 -7.35 -0.75 16.03
N ARG A 60 -7.24 -1.08 17.32
CA ARG A 60 -7.83 -0.28 18.41
C ARG A 60 -7.18 1.08 18.59
N THR A 61 -5.88 1.20 18.30
CA THR A 61 -5.10 2.41 18.59
C THR A 61 -5.05 3.38 17.41
N CYS A 62 -4.91 2.88 16.17
CA CYS A 62 -4.75 3.73 14.98
C CYS A 62 -5.92 3.65 13.99
N SER A 63 -6.95 2.83 14.24
CA SER A 63 -8.09 2.61 13.33
C SER A 63 -7.76 2.05 11.94
N ALA A 64 -6.49 1.72 11.66
CA ALA A 64 -6.08 1.08 10.40
C ALA A 64 -6.73 -0.29 10.23
N ALA A 65 -7.10 -0.65 9.01
CA ALA A 65 -7.61 -1.97 8.67
C ALA A 65 -6.48 -3.00 8.57
N LEU A 66 -6.75 -4.24 8.99
CA LEU A 66 -5.86 -5.37 8.79
C LEU A 66 -5.58 -5.53 7.29
N ASN A 67 -4.30 -5.69 6.95
CA ASN A 67 -3.82 -5.84 5.59
C ASN A 67 -2.57 -6.75 5.57
N PRO A 68 -2.15 -7.27 4.40
CA PRO A 68 -1.02 -8.20 4.28
C PRO A 68 0.34 -7.67 4.77
N PHE A 69 0.48 -6.35 4.97
CA PHE A 69 1.71 -5.75 5.48
C PHE A 69 1.76 -5.67 7.01
N ALA A 70 0.71 -6.11 7.70
CA ALA A 70 0.74 -6.29 9.15
C ALA A 70 1.66 -7.45 9.55
N ARG A 71 2.30 -7.33 10.71
CA ARG A 71 3.03 -8.45 11.32
C ARG A 71 2.10 -9.25 12.20
N ASP A 72 2.00 -10.55 11.97
CA ASP A 72 1.30 -11.50 12.82
C ASP A 72 2.19 -12.03 13.97
N ASP A 73 1.56 -12.24 15.13
CA ASP A 73 2.11 -13.05 16.22
C ASP A 73 1.07 -14.11 16.58
N PHE A 74 1.30 -15.34 16.11
CA PHE A 74 0.39 -16.46 16.33
C PHE A 74 0.36 -16.93 17.79
N SER A 75 1.44 -16.75 18.54
CA SER A 75 1.53 -17.18 19.94
C SER A 75 0.64 -16.30 20.82
N ALA A 76 0.75 -14.97 20.64
CA ALA A 76 -0.09 -14.01 21.34
C ALA A 76 -1.46 -13.81 20.68
N LYS A 77 -1.68 -14.36 19.48
CA LYS A 77 -2.91 -14.20 18.66
C LYS A 77 -3.23 -12.73 18.39
N ILE A 78 -2.20 -11.93 18.13
CA ILE A 78 -2.30 -10.51 17.82
C ILE A 78 -1.70 -10.23 16.44
N TRP A 79 -2.06 -9.07 15.90
CA TRP A 79 -1.43 -8.51 14.72
C TRP A 79 -1.04 -7.06 14.99
N ILE A 80 0.08 -6.65 14.42
CA ILE A 80 0.65 -5.32 14.60
C ILE A 80 0.59 -4.59 13.24
N PRO A 81 -0.20 -3.50 13.11
CA PRO A 81 -0.25 -2.73 11.87
C PRO A 81 1.10 -2.10 11.56
N LYS A 82 1.45 -2.04 10.27
CA LYS A 82 2.69 -1.39 9.80
C LYS A 82 2.85 0.04 10.34
N TRP A 83 1.77 0.83 10.31
CA TRP A 83 1.76 2.22 10.79
C TRP A 83 2.09 2.37 12.29
N SER A 84 1.75 1.38 13.12
CA SER A 84 2.02 1.46 14.56
C SER A 84 3.48 1.27 14.94
N LEU A 85 4.32 0.76 14.04
CA LEU A 85 5.75 0.54 14.28
C LEU A 85 6.61 1.78 13.96
N GLU A 86 6.04 2.76 13.27
CA GLU A 86 6.77 3.96 12.80
C GLU A 86 6.52 5.18 13.70
N GLY A 87 5.68 5.04 14.74
CA GLY A 87 5.30 6.09 15.69
C GLY A 87 6.03 6.03 17.04
N GLY A 88 7.31 5.66 17.04
CA GLY A 88 8.20 5.68 18.21
C GLY A 88 9.38 6.61 18.03
#